data_AF-A0A537CEW8-F1
#
_entry.id   AF-A0A537CEW8-F1
#
_cell.length_a   1.000
_cell.length_b   1.000
_cell.length_c   1.000
_cell.angle_alpha   90.00
_cell.angle_beta   90.00
_cell.angle_gamma   90.00
#
_symmetry.space_group_name_H-M   'P 1'
#
loop_
_entity.id
_entity.type
_entity.pdbx_description
1 polymer ?
#
loop_
_entity_poly.entity_id
_entity_poly.type
_entity_poly.pdbx_seq_one_letter_code
_entity_poly.pdbx_strand_id
1 'polypeptide(L)' 'MRGSDHDKRFREFEITSSGIKIESAFSNYEGIISGSPRKVASEKFMEMFRGASEKQKKA' A
#
# COMPACT_ATOMS: atom_id res chain seq x y z
N MET A 1 12.48 -19.68 2.49
CA MET A 1 12.60 -20.90 3.31
C MET A 1 13.44 -21.91 2.54
N ARG A 2 14.33 -22.65 3.20
CA ARG A 2 15.15 -23.64 2.49
C ARG A 2 14.21 -24.70 1.88
N GLY A 3 14.23 -24.86 0.55
CA GLY A 3 13.46 -25.88 -0.16
C GLY A 3 12.01 -25.52 -0.52
N SER A 4 11.53 -24.30 -0.28
CA SER A 4 10.20 -23.85 -0.76
C SER A 4 10.27 -22.48 -1.42
N ASP A 5 9.42 -22.28 -2.45
CA ASP A 5 9.21 -20.95 -3.03
C ASP A 5 8.27 -20.14 -2.13
N HIS A 6 8.86 -19.37 -1.23
CA HIS A 6 8.09 -18.55 -0.29
C HIS A 6 7.80 -17.17 -0.89
N ASP A 7 6.65 -16.61 -0.55
CA ASP A 7 6.33 -15.23 -0.92
C ASP A 7 7.39 -14.28 -0.35
N LYS A 8 7.86 -13.35 -1.18
CA LYS A 8 8.92 -12.37 -0.88
C LYS A 8 8.34 -10.99 -0.59
N ARG A 9 7.03 -10.81 -0.72
CA ARG A 9 6.36 -9.52 -0.53
C ARG A 9 6.06 -9.26 0.95
N PHE A 10 6.09 -7.99 1.32
CA PHE A 10 5.49 -7.52 2.57
C PHE A 10 4.00 -7.37 2.38
N ARG A 11 3.22 -8.16 3.11
CA ARG A 11 1.76 -8.13 3.11
C ARG A 11 1.24 -7.55 4.40
N GLU A 12 0.18 -6.76 4.27
CA GLU A 12 -0.62 -6.34 5.41
C GLU A 12 -1.32 -7.57 6.03
N PHE A 13 -1.59 -7.50 7.33
CA PHE A 13 -2.44 -8.49 7.98
C PHE A 13 -3.28 -7.83 9.06
N GLU A 14 -4.45 -8.41 9.32
CA GLU A 14 -5.37 -7.99 10.36
C GLU A 14 -5.54 -9.11 11.39
N ILE A 15 -5.56 -8.75 12.67
CA ILE A 15 -5.90 -9.67 13.76
C ILE A 15 -7.42 -9.60 13.97
N THR A 16 -8.11 -10.70 13.69
CA THR A 16 -9.55 -10.83 13.83
C THR A 16 -9.89 -11.77 14.99
N SER A 17 -11.17 -11.81 15.41
CA SER A 17 -11.65 -12.79 16.38
C SER A 17 -11.48 -14.24 15.92
N SER A 18 -11.40 -14.48 14.60
CA SER A 18 -11.20 -15.79 13.98
C SER A 18 -9.73 -16.15 13.70
N GLY A 19 -8.79 -15.24 13.97
CA GLY A 19 -7.36 -15.42 13.67
C GLY A 19 -6.77 -14.33 12.78
N ILE A 20 -5.66 -14.64 12.10
CA ILE A 20 -4.93 -13.68 11.26
C ILE A 20 -5.43 -13.74 9.83
N LYS A 21 -5.82 -12.59 9.29
CA LYS A 21 -6.18 -12.43 7.87
C LYS A 21 -5.03 -11.77 7.13
N ILE A 22 -4.49 -12.43 6.11
CA ILE A 22 -3.42 -11.89 5.26
C ILE A 22 -4.05 -11.11 4.11
N GLU A 23 -3.60 -9.87 3.94
CA GLU A 23 -4.13 -8.92 2.96
C GLU A 23 -3.15 -8.71 1.79
N SER A 24 -3.31 -7.57 1.10
CA SER A 24 -2.53 -7.17 -0.05
C SER A 24 -1.09 -6.79 0.32
N ALA A 25 -0.22 -6.81 -0.69
CA ALA A 25 1.15 -6.33 -0.53
C ALA A 25 1.22 -4.81 -0.59
N PHE A 26 2.19 -4.22 0.10
CA PHE A 26 2.50 -2.79 0.01
C PHE A 26 3.23 -2.46 -1.30
N SER A 27 2.53 -2.49 -2.44
CA SER A 27 3.14 -2.30 -3.77
C SER A 27 3.51 -0.86 -4.10
N ASN A 28 2.94 0.10 -3.39
CA ASN A 28 3.00 1.53 -3.67
C ASN A 28 3.76 2.35 -2.61
N TYR A 29 4.44 1.68 -1.69
CA TYR A 29 5.17 2.30 -0.61
C TYR A 29 6.66 1.97 -0.67
N GLU A 30 7.48 2.97 -0.36
CA GLU A 30 8.91 2.81 -0.11
C GLU A 30 9.21 2.93 1.39
N GLY A 31 10.30 2.31 1.83
CA GLY A 31 10.74 2.39 3.23
C GLY A 31 9.87 1.60 4.21
N ILE A 32 9.17 0.55 3.78
CA ILE A 32 8.26 -0.27 4.63
C ILE A 32 8.96 -0.76 5.91
N ILE A 33 10.20 -1.23 5.82
CA ILE A 33 10.98 -1.72 6.97
C ILE A 33 11.33 -0.62 7.98
N SER A 34 11.30 0.65 7.58
CA SER A 34 11.58 1.78 8.50
C SER A 34 10.45 2.04 9.51
N GLY A 35 9.27 1.42 9.33
CA GLY A 35 8.08 1.66 10.13
C GLY A 35 7.35 2.97 9.78
N SER A 36 7.92 3.84 8.95
CA SER A 36 7.30 5.07 8.46
C SER A 36 7.37 5.15 6.92
N PRO A 37 6.60 4.30 6.22
CA PRO A 37 6.63 4.23 4.76
C PRO A 37 6.13 5.51 4.09
N ARG A 38 6.58 5.75 2.85
CA ARG A 38 6.14 6.88 2.01
C ARG A 38 5.56 6.37 0.70
N LYS A 39 4.49 7.02 0.20
CA LYS A 39 3.92 6.71 -1.12
C LYS A 39 4.88 7.09 -2.24
N VAL A 40 5.07 6.19 -3.19
CA VAL A 40 5.87 6.41 -4.40
C VAL A 40 5.22 7.50 -5.26
N ALA A 41 6.03 8.36 -5.87
CA ALA A 41 5.59 9.61 -6.50
C ALA A 41 4.55 9.47 -7.62
N SER A 42 4.49 8.33 -8.32
CA SER A 42 3.49 8.07 -9.37
C SER A 42 2.05 8.17 -8.84
N GLU A 43 1.80 7.73 -7.61
CA GLU A 43 0.50 7.90 -6.97
C GLU A 43 0.25 9.33 -6.50
N LYS A 44 1.28 10.04 -6.03
CA LYS A 44 1.16 11.48 -5.70
C LYS A 44 0.70 12.28 -6.91
N PHE A 45 1.25 12.00 -8.10
CA PHE A 45 0.78 12.63 -9.33
C PHE A 45 -0.71 12.34 -9.59
N MET A 46 -1.14 11.07 -9.51
CA MET A 46 -2.55 10.71 -9.69
C MET A 46 -3.49 11.33 -8.65
N GLU A 47 -3.10 11.38 -7.37
CA GLU A 47 -3.86 12.03 -6.31
C GLU A 47 -3.97 13.55 -6.53
N MET A 48 -2.89 14.21 -6.97
CA MET A 48 -2.90 15.63 -7.32
C MET A 48 -3.89 15.93 -8.46
N PHE A 49 -3.89 15.12 -9.53
CA PHE A 49 -4.84 15.28 -10.64
C PHE A 49 -6.29 15.02 -10.21
N ARG A 50 -6.54 14.02 -9.36
CA ARG A 50 -7.88 13.77 -8.80
C ARG A 50 -8.38 14.98 -7.99
N GLY A 51 -7.55 15.53 -7.09
CA GLY A 51 -7.91 16.70 -6.30
C GLY A 51 -8.16 17.96 -7.16
N ALA A 52 -7.40 18.14 -8.25
CA ALA A 52 -7.60 19.23 -9.20
C ALA A 52 -8.93 19.10 -9.97
N SER A 53 -9.26 17.90 -10.44
CA SER A 53 -10.51 17.61 -11.16
C SER A 53 -11.75 17.80 -10.29
N GLU A 54 -11.70 17.41 -9.01
CA GLU A 54 -12.82 17.60 -8.08
C GLU A 54 -13.09 19.08 -7.79
N LYS A 55 -12.05 19.92 -7.71
CA LYS A 55 -12.22 21.37 -7.57
C LYS A 55 -12.89 22.00 -8.80
N GLN A 56 -12.56 21.53 -10.00
CA GLN A 56 -13.17 22.00 -11.24
C GLN A 56 -14.65 21.64 -11.37
N LYS A 57 -15.11 20.52 -10.79
CA LYS A 57 -16.53 20.12 -10.81
C LYS A 57 -17.40 20.83 -9.77
N LYS A 58 -16.79 21.47 -8.77
CA LYS A 58 -17.50 22.20 -7.70
C LYS A 58 -17.55 23.73 -7.93
N ALA A 59 -16.86 24.23 -8.96
CA ALA A 59 -16.92 25.62 -9.42
C ALA A 59 -17.88 25.74 -10.60
#